data_AF-A0A563F1A6-F1
#
_entry.id   AF-A0A563F1A6-F1
#
_cell.length_a   1.000
_cell.length_b   1.000
_cell.length_c   1.000
_cell.angle_alpha   90.00
_cell.angle_beta   90.00
_cell.angle_gamma   90.00
#
_symmetry.space_group_name_H-M   'P 1'
#
loop_
_entity.id
_entity.type
_entity.pdbx_description
1 polymer ?
#
loop_
_entity_poly.entity_id
_entity_poly.type
_entity_poly.pdbx_seq_one_letter_code
_entity_poly.pdbx_strand_id
1 'polypeptide(L)'
;MRYTLVLAALLLVGCSASADPGPRFDDEGQAELTCMKHQPNAPGDQYLKEENWDTDMTLPLLRYYTTNGKKPYCDGQTASEVDKQWLDIYVKLGADAGNIRI
;
A
#
# COMPACT_ATOMS: atom_id res chain seq x y z
N MET A 1 -50.61 -17.32 33.31
CA MET A 1 -49.36 -17.03 34.04
C MET A 1 -48.33 -18.08 33.69
N ARG A 2 -47.26 -17.71 32.97
CA ARG A 2 -45.88 -18.18 33.15
C ARG A 2 -44.99 -17.64 32.02
N TYR A 3 -44.02 -16.82 32.44
CA TYR A 3 -42.80 -16.40 31.74
C TYR A 3 -42.08 -17.65 31.16
N THR A 4 -41.21 -17.60 30.16
CA THR A 4 -39.85 -17.04 30.29
C THR A 4 -39.06 -17.15 28.96
N LEU A 5 -38.13 -16.21 28.79
CA LEU A 5 -36.81 -16.31 28.15
C LEU A 5 -36.69 -16.28 26.60
N VAL A 6 -36.58 -15.03 26.14
CA VAL A 6 -35.64 -14.53 25.13
C VAL A 6 -34.33 -15.33 25.09
N LEU A 7 -33.96 -15.83 23.91
CA LEU A 7 -32.57 -16.14 23.59
C LEU A 7 -32.20 -15.45 22.28
N ALA A 8 -31.63 -14.25 22.43
CA ALA A 8 -31.03 -13.49 21.34
C ALA A 8 -29.75 -14.21 20.90
N ALA A 9 -29.82 -14.95 19.80
CA ALA A 9 -28.64 -15.46 19.10
C ALA A 9 -27.99 -14.31 18.33
N LEU A 10 -27.19 -13.51 19.05
CA LEU A 10 -26.17 -12.65 18.45
C LEU A 10 -25.10 -13.56 17.86
N LEU A 11 -25.33 -14.04 16.64
CA LEU A 11 -24.27 -14.63 15.82
C LEU A 11 -23.29 -13.51 15.50
N LEU A 12 -22.18 -13.50 16.25
CA LEU A 12 -20.97 -12.75 15.96
C LEU A 12 -20.53 -13.12 14.54
N VAL A 13 -20.93 -12.30 13.56
CA VAL A 13 -20.28 -12.27 12.26
C VAL A 13 -18.89 -11.71 12.52
N GLY A 14 -17.94 -12.59 12.80
CA GLY A 14 -16.53 -12.26 12.75
C GLY A 14 -16.23 -11.89 11.30
N CYS A 15 -16.20 -10.59 11.00
CA CYS A 15 -15.49 -10.10 9.83
C CYS A 15 -14.04 -10.52 10.03
N SER A 16 -13.65 -11.62 9.40
CA SER A 16 -12.27 -11.87 9.05
C SER A 16 -11.85 -10.70 8.16
N ALA A 17 -11.36 -9.62 8.78
CA ALA A 17 -10.67 -8.57 8.06
C ALA A 17 -9.42 -9.22 7.49
N SER A 18 -9.55 -9.77 6.28
CA SER A 18 -8.40 -10.08 5.43
C SER A 18 -7.51 -8.85 5.47
N ALA A 19 -6.26 -9.04 5.88
CA ALA A 19 -5.29 -7.96 5.93
C ALA A 19 -5.33 -7.22 4.59
N ASP A 20 -5.61 -5.92 4.64
CA ASP A 20 -5.61 -5.08 3.44
C ASP A 20 -4.24 -5.24 2.79
N PRO A 21 -4.19 -5.60 1.50
CA PRO A 21 -2.92 -5.84 0.86
C PRO A 21 -2.04 -4.58 0.68
N GLY A 22 -2.55 -3.43 1.10
CA GLY A 22 -1.93 -2.14 0.86
C GLY A 22 -2.14 -1.67 -0.59
N PRO A 23 -1.72 -0.43 -0.88
CA PRO A 23 -1.78 0.17 -2.20
C PRO A 23 -1.32 -0.72 -3.35
N ARG A 24 -2.07 -0.71 -4.45
CA ARG A 24 -1.66 -1.30 -5.74
C ARG A 24 -1.12 -0.21 -6.66
N PHE A 25 0.11 -0.38 -7.11
CA PHE A 25 0.86 0.64 -7.88
C PHE A 25 0.57 0.64 -9.39
N ASP A 26 -0.58 0.10 -9.81
CA ASP A 26 -1.04 0.08 -11.22
C ASP A 26 -2.36 0.85 -11.42
N ASP A 27 -2.87 1.54 -10.39
CA ASP A 27 -4.15 2.25 -10.44
C ASP A 27 -4.14 3.40 -11.47
N GLU A 28 -2.97 3.92 -11.83
CA GLU A 28 -2.81 4.96 -12.85
C GLU A 28 -2.77 4.41 -14.29
N GLY A 29 -2.85 3.09 -14.49
CA GLY A 29 -3.00 2.49 -15.81
C GLY A 29 -1.93 2.90 -16.82
N GLN A 30 -0.69 3.07 -16.35
CA GLN A 30 0.46 3.52 -17.14
C GLN A 30 0.40 4.97 -17.66
N ALA A 31 -0.55 5.78 -17.17
CA ALA A 31 -0.62 7.19 -17.54
C ALA A 31 0.66 7.93 -17.12
N GLU A 32 1.11 8.88 -17.95
CA GLU A 32 2.19 9.77 -17.55
C GLU A 32 1.73 10.72 -16.45
N LEU A 33 2.36 10.61 -15.28
CA LEU A 33 2.10 11.52 -14.17
C LEU A 33 2.91 12.81 -14.32
N THR A 34 2.34 13.96 -14.02
CA THR A 34 3.11 15.22 -13.91
C THR A 34 3.64 15.43 -12.49
N CYS A 35 2.97 14.84 -11.48
CA CYS A 35 3.33 14.85 -10.07
C CYS A 35 2.90 13.54 -9.40
N MET A 36 3.52 13.21 -8.27
CA MET A 36 3.18 12.04 -7.45
C MET A 36 2.08 12.39 -6.45
N LYS A 37 1.18 11.44 -6.17
CA LYS A 37 0.27 11.53 -5.03
C LYS A 37 0.93 10.90 -3.81
N HIS A 38 0.59 11.39 -2.62
CA HIS A 38 0.97 10.73 -1.38
C HIS A 38 0.27 9.37 -1.26
N GLN A 39 1.02 8.38 -0.78
CA GLN A 39 0.45 7.07 -0.47
C GLN A 39 -0.48 7.19 0.75
N PRO A 40 -1.75 6.74 0.64
CA PRO A 40 -2.72 6.92 1.72
C PRO A 40 -2.48 5.99 2.91
N ASN A 41 -1.80 4.86 2.67
CA ASN A 41 -1.59 3.80 3.65
C ASN A 41 -0.12 3.32 3.61
N ALA A 42 0.36 2.86 4.76
CA ALA A 42 1.65 2.18 4.87
C ALA A 42 1.65 0.85 4.08
N PRO A 43 2.85 0.33 3.73
CA PRO A 43 2.98 -0.99 3.13
C PRO A 43 2.47 -2.09 4.06
N GLY A 44 1.73 -3.04 3.48
CA GLY A 44 1.29 -4.24 4.20
C GLY A 44 2.35 -5.35 4.22
N ASP A 45 2.02 -6.44 4.91
CA ASP A 45 2.91 -7.59 5.14
C ASP A 45 3.43 -8.27 3.85
N GLN A 46 2.73 -8.17 2.73
CA GLN A 46 3.19 -8.69 1.43
C GLN A 46 4.39 -7.92 0.86
N TYR A 47 4.61 -6.70 1.32
CA TYR A 47 5.74 -5.88 0.87
C TYR A 47 6.87 -5.88 1.91
N LEU A 48 6.54 -6.07 3.19
CA LEU A 48 7.53 -6.02 4.28
C LEU A 48 8.28 -7.35 4.48
N LYS A 49 7.60 -8.48 4.26
CA LYS A 49 8.14 -9.83 4.49
C LYS A 49 8.61 -10.43 3.17
N GLU A 50 9.90 -10.73 3.08
CA GLU A 50 10.53 -11.27 1.86
C GLU A 50 9.91 -12.59 1.42
N GLU A 51 9.50 -13.42 2.39
CA GLU A 51 8.79 -14.68 2.12
C GLU A 51 7.43 -14.50 1.43
N ASN A 52 6.86 -13.28 1.46
CA ASN A 52 5.57 -12.95 0.86
C ASN A 52 5.70 -12.13 -0.44
N TRP A 53 6.91 -11.87 -0.92
CA TRP A 53 7.12 -11.06 -2.12
C TRP A 53 6.60 -11.77 -3.36
N ASP A 54 5.48 -11.28 -3.87
CA ASP A 54 4.91 -11.68 -5.15
C ASP A 54 5.38 -10.75 -6.27
N THR A 55 5.79 -11.32 -7.39
CA THR A 55 6.21 -10.58 -8.59
C THR A 55 5.07 -9.71 -9.13
N ASP A 56 3.82 -10.20 -9.06
CA ASP A 56 2.64 -9.45 -9.53
C ASP A 56 2.34 -8.22 -8.67
N MET A 57 2.85 -8.19 -7.43
CA MET A 57 2.69 -7.07 -6.50
C MET A 57 3.91 -6.13 -6.51
N THR A 58 5.12 -6.68 -6.66
CA THR A 58 6.38 -5.93 -6.57
C THR A 58 6.79 -5.28 -7.89
N LEU A 59 6.52 -5.90 -9.05
CA LEU A 59 6.85 -5.29 -10.34
C LEU A 59 6.11 -3.97 -10.60
N PRO A 60 4.80 -3.83 -10.32
CA PRO A 60 4.12 -2.54 -10.45
C PRO A 60 4.73 -1.44 -9.59
N LEU A 61 5.08 -1.74 -8.33
CA LEU A 61 5.79 -0.82 -7.43
C LEU A 61 7.13 -0.37 -8.03
N LEU A 62 7.96 -1.34 -8.43
CA LEU A 62 9.27 -1.08 -9.03
C LEU A 62 9.15 -0.21 -10.28
N ARG A 63 8.20 -0.52 -11.15
CA ARG A 63 7.93 0.27 -12.36
C ARG A 63 7.49 1.68 -12.02
N TYR A 64 6.56 1.83 -11.08
CA TYR A 64 6.01 3.12 -10.67
C TYR A 64 7.11 4.08 -10.21
N TYR A 65 7.93 3.67 -9.25
CA TYR A 65 8.97 4.54 -8.70
C TYR A 65 10.16 4.74 -9.66
N THR A 66 10.49 3.75 -10.49
CA THR A 66 11.50 3.95 -11.54
C THR A 66 11.09 5.03 -12.54
N THR A 67 9.79 5.10 -12.87
CA THR A 67 9.26 6.05 -13.86
C THR A 67 8.96 7.42 -13.25
N ASN A 68 8.44 7.42 -12.01
CA ASN A 68 7.83 8.60 -11.40
C ASN A 68 8.55 9.11 -10.16
N GLY A 69 9.45 8.35 -9.53
CA GLY A 69 10.01 8.64 -8.20
C GLY A 69 10.78 9.95 -8.07
N LYS A 70 11.19 10.56 -9.19
CA LYS A 70 11.78 11.91 -9.24
C LYS A 70 10.79 13.04 -9.40
N LYS A 71 9.52 12.77 -9.63
CA LYS A 71 8.52 13.82 -9.83
C LYS A 71 8.20 14.46 -8.46
N PRO A 72 7.87 15.76 -8.42
CA PRO A 72 7.42 16.39 -7.18
C PRO A 72 6.08 15.79 -6.75
N TYR A 73 5.76 15.87 -5.45
CA TYR A 73 4.40 15.59 -4.98
C TYR A 73 3.43 16.68 -5.43
N CYS A 74 2.19 16.30 -5.69
CA CYS A 74 1.17 17.18 -6.27
C CYS A 74 0.77 18.35 -5.38
N ASP A 75 0.98 18.25 -4.07
CA ASP A 75 0.75 19.32 -3.11
C ASP A 75 1.99 20.19 -2.85
N GLY A 76 3.11 19.88 -3.51
CA GLY A 76 4.39 20.57 -3.36
C GLY A 76 5.17 20.23 -2.09
N GLN A 77 4.68 19.29 -1.27
CA GLN A 77 5.39 18.84 -0.07
C GLN A 77 6.46 17.79 -0.38
N THR A 78 7.30 17.49 0.60
CA THR A 78 8.27 16.38 0.54
C THR A 78 7.57 15.05 0.83
N ALA A 79 8.29 13.93 0.68
CA ALA A 79 7.74 12.62 1.01
C ALA A 79 7.26 12.57 2.47
N SER A 80 6.04 12.07 2.70
CA SER A 80 5.53 11.80 4.03
C SER A 80 6.23 10.58 4.64
N GLU A 81 6.06 10.34 5.94
CA GLU A 81 6.59 9.13 6.58
C GLU A 81 5.99 7.84 5.99
N VAL A 82 4.77 7.90 5.46
CA VAL A 82 4.16 6.76 4.75
C VAL A 82 4.84 6.55 3.41
N ASP A 83 5.10 7.62 2.66
CA ASP A 83 5.81 7.51 1.39
C ASP A 83 7.22 6.96 1.57
N LYS A 84 7.95 7.42 2.59
CA LYS A 84 9.31 6.94 2.87
C LYS A 84 9.36 5.42 3.08
N GLN A 85 8.36 4.85 3.76
CA GLN A 85 8.27 3.39 3.92
C GLN A 85 8.15 2.67 2.57
N TRP A 86 7.42 3.24 1.61
CA TRP A 86 7.33 2.69 0.25
C TRP A 86 8.63 2.85 -0.53
N LEU A 87 9.30 4.00 -0.39
CA LEU A 87 10.61 4.25 -0.99
C LEU A 87 11.68 3.29 -0.46
N ASP A 88 11.66 2.99 0.84
CA ASP A 88 12.55 2.01 1.46
C ASP A 88 12.33 0.61 0.88
N ILE A 89 11.07 0.21 0.65
CA ILE A 89 10.75 -1.08 0.02
C ILE A 89 11.25 -1.12 -1.43
N TYR A 90 11.07 -0.03 -2.20
CA TYR A 90 11.61 0.08 -3.56
C TYR A 90 13.12 -0.18 -3.60
N VAL A 91 13.88 0.42 -2.67
CA VAL A 91 15.33 0.20 -2.56
C VAL A 91 15.65 -1.20 -2.05
N LYS A 92 14.89 -1.72 -1.06
CA LYS A 92 15.06 -3.07 -0.50
C LYS A 92 14.87 -4.16 -1.55
N LEU A 93 13.97 -3.95 -2.51
CA LEU A 93 13.77 -4.81 -3.68
C LEU A 93 14.91 -4.71 -4.71
N GLY A 94 15.97 -3.96 -4.43
CA GLY A 94 17.19 -3.87 -5.23
C GLY A 94 17.17 -2.76 -6.30
N ALA A 95 16.20 -1.85 -6.24
CA ALA A 95 16.11 -0.77 -7.20
C ALA A 95 17.09 0.38 -6.92
N ASP A 96 17.40 1.16 -7.95
CA ASP A 96 18.32 2.29 -7.84
C ASP A 96 17.69 3.45 -7.05
N ALA A 97 18.24 3.73 -5.86
CA ALA A 97 17.85 4.88 -5.04
C ALA A 97 18.00 6.22 -5.77
N GLY A 98 18.82 6.27 -6.82
CA GLY A 98 18.90 7.40 -7.72
C GLY A 98 17.61 7.73 -8.45
N ASN A 99 16.58 6.87 -8.45
CA ASN A 99 15.26 7.12 -9.08
C ASN A 99 14.22 7.78 -8.18
N ILE A 100 14.52 7.98 -6.89
CA ILE A 100 13.56 8.50 -5.90
C ILE A 100 14.03 9.82 -5.29
N ARG A 101 13.09 10.57 -4.72
CA ARG A 101 13.34 11.78 -3.92
C ARG A 101 12.70 11.59 -2.55
N ILE A 102 13.44 11.95 -1.50
CA ILE A 102 13.02 11.88 -0.09
C ILE A 102 12.62 13.28 0.37
#